data_AF-A0A2A3M7Y7-F1
#
_entry.id   AF-A0A2A3M7Y7-F1
#
_cell.length_a   1.000
_cell.length_b   1.000
_cell.length_c   1.000
_cell.angle_alpha   90.00
_cell.angle_beta   90.00
_cell.angle_gamma   90.00
#
_symmetry.space_group_name_H-M   'P 1'
#
loop_
_entity.id
_entity.type
_entity.pdbx_description
1 polymer ?
#
loop_
_entity_poly.entity_id
_entity_poly.type
_entity_poly.pdbx_seq_one_letter_code
_entity_poly.pdbx_strand_id
1 'polypeptide(L)'
;MIDYLDVKLRLFLLGTPICLALIGLVSDLHIACSRQYKEMTSALQRSACLPFATGMWGEKKIGSRVLVISVIAGAIGSPASSIRSGLLDEQDHLQFPEKLRRKILIASSLNTIGIAWIAIYYLMKLLD
;
A
#
# COMPACT_ATOMS: atom_id res chain seq x y z
N MET A 1 10.52 32.27 21.88
CA MET A 1 11.26 31.60 20.78
C MET A 1 11.10 30.08 20.80
N ILE A 2 10.92 29.47 21.99
CA ILE A 2 10.64 28.03 22.17
C ILE A 2 9.29 27.63 21.54
N ASP A 3 8.22 28.43 21.68
CA ASP A 3 6.90 28.13 21.09
C ASP A 3 6.89 28.02 19.56
N TYR A 4 7.71 28.83 18.87
CA TYR A 4 7.73 28.85 17.40
C TYR A 4 8.42 27.60 16.84
N LEU A 5 9.41 27.07 17.57
CA LEU A 5 10.10 25.83 17.20
C LEU A 5 9.17 24.63 17.40
N ASP A 6 8.39 24.62 18.49
CA ASP A 6 7.42 23.56 18.80
C ASP A 6 6.27 23.51 17.77
N VAL A 7 5.74 24.66 17.37
CA VAL A 7 4.68 24.77 16.35
C VAL A 7 5.19 24.30 14.98
N LYS A 8 6.41 24.70 14.56
CA LYS A 8 7.00 24.22 13.30
C LYS A 8 7.26 22.71 13.32
N LEU A 9 7.76 22.19 14.44
CA LEU A 9 8.03 20.77 14.60
C LEU A 9 6.73 19.96 14.53
N ARG A 10 5.66 20.41 15.20
CA ARG A 10 4.32 19.82 15.11
C ARG A 10 3.76 19.85 13.69
N LEU A 11 3.88 20.98 12.99
CA LEU A 11 3.44 21.11 11.60
C LEU A 11 4.21 20.18 10.66
N PHE A 12 5.52 20.02 10.85
CA PHE A 12 6.32 19.05 10.11
C PHE A 12 5.91 17.62 10.48
N LEU A 13 5.80 17.29 11.77
CA LEU A 13 5.43 15.94 12.22
C LEU A 13 4.05 15.51 11.73
N LEU A 14 3.10 16.44 11.63
CA LEU A 14 1.74 16.17 11.17
C LEU A 14 1.63 16.26 9.64
N GLY A 15 2.35 17.20 9.02
CA GLY A 15 2.32 17.40 7.57
C GLY A 15 3.03 16.29 6.80
N THR A 16 4.13 15.76 7.31
CA THR A 16 4.91 14.70 6.64
C THR A 16 4.09 13.42 6.39
N PRO A 17 3.38 12.83 7.37
CA PRO A 17 2.55 11.64 7.14
C PRO A 17 1.34 11.94 6.24
N ILE A 18 0.78 13.15 6.26
CA ILE A 18 -0.30 13.55 5.34
C ILE A 18 0.21 13.61 3.89
N CYS A 19 1.38 14.21 3.66
CA CYS A 19 2.01 14.24 2.35
C CYS A 19 2.37 12.82 1.87
N LEU A 20 2.90 11.97 2.75
CA LEU A 20 3.19 10.57 2.45
C LEU A 20 1.93 9.78 2.08
N ALA A 21 0.84 9.96 2.84
CA ALA A 21 -0.44 9.34 2.55
C ALA A 21 -1.03 9.82 1.22
N LEU A 22 -0.93 11.12 0.92
CA LEU A 22 -1.37 11.68 -0.36
C LEU A 22 -0.54 11.16 -1.53
N ILE A 23 0.79 11.05 -1.39
CA ILE A 23 1.67 10.48 -2.42
C ILE A 23 1.35 9.00 -2.66
N GLY A 24 1.12 8.23 -1.59
CA GLY A 24 0.66 6.85 -1.66
C GLY A 24 -0.67 6.74 -2.41
N LEU A 25 -1.66 7.54 -2.01
CA LEU A 25 -2.98 7.58 -2.63
C LEU A 25 -2.92 7.97 -4.11
N VAL A 26 -2.12 8.98 -4.47
CA VAL A 26 -1.92 9.40 -5.86
C VAL A 26 -1.22 8.30 -6.67
N SER A 27 -0.25 7.60 -6.09
CA SER A 27 0.42 6.48 -6.75
C SER A 27 -0.53 5.32 -6.98
N ASP A 28 -1.36 4.98 -5.99
CA ASP A 28 -2.37 3.93 -6.11
C ASP A 28 -3.48 4.32 -7.10
N LEU A 29 -3.92 5.58 -7.10
CA LEU A 29 -4.83 6.14 -8.10
C LEU A 29 -4.23 6.07 -9.51
N HIS A 30 -2.95 6.41 -9.65
CA HIS A 30 -2.27 6.37 -10.94
C HIS A 30 -2.10 4.94 -11.45
N ILE A 31 -1.94 3.95 -10.56
CA ILE A 31 -1.90 2.52 -10.92
C ILE A 31 -3.31 2.02 -11.25
N ALA A 32 -4.31 2.35 -10.43
CA ALA A 32 -5.71 1.92 -10.58
C ALA A 32 -6.42 2.53 -11.81
N CYS A 33 -6.02 3.74 -12.21
CA CYS A 33 -6.54 4.43 -13.39
C CYS A 33 -5.80 4.05 -14.67
N SER A 34 -4.60 3.45 -14.57
CA SER A 34 -3.75 3.13 -15.72
C SER A 34 -3.86 1.66 -16.14
N ARG A 35 -3.32 1.36 -17.32
CA ARG A 35 -3.18 0.01 -17.88
C ARG A 35 -2.38 -0.94 -16.98
N GLN A 36 -1.65 -0.38 -16.02
CA GLN A 36 -0.88 -1.09 -14.99
C GLN A 36 -1.77 -1.99 -14.12
N TYR A 37 -3.01 -1.59 -13.80
CA TYR A 37 -3.94 -2.47 -13.07
C TYR A 37 -4.27 -3.72 -13.88
N LYS A 38 -4.46 -3.58 -15.19
CA LYS A 38 -4.77 -4.71 -16.07
C LYS A 38 -3.58 -5.68 -16.18
N GLU A 39 -2.37 -5.16 -16.30
CA GLU A 39 -1.14 -5.96 -16.30
C GLU A 39 -0.94 -6.70 -14.98
N MET A 40 -1.21 -6.04 -13.85
CA MET A 40 -1.19 -6.66 -12.52
C MET A 40 -2.18 -7.82 -12.44
N THR A 41 -3.44 -7.58 -12.79
CA THR A 41 -4.47 -8.63 -12.76
C THR A 41 -4.16 -9.78 -13.72
N SER A 42 -3.54 -9.52 -14.87
CA SER A 42 -3.13 -10.60 -15.80
C SER A 42 -1.97 -11.43 -15.26
N ALA A 43 -1.03 -10.80 -14.56
CA ALA A 43 0.14 -11.47 -13.99
C ALA A 43 -0.18 -12.30 -12.73
N LEU A 44 -1.35 -12.08 -12.11
CA LEU A 44 -1.82 -12.77 -10.90
C LEU A 44 -3.03 -13.68 -11.16
N GLN A 45 -3.30 -14.06 -12.42
CA GLN A 45 -4.49 -14.85 -12.75
C GLN A 45 -4.51 -16.24 -12.12
N ARG A 46 -3.35 -16.84 -11.82
CA ARG A 46 -3.29 -18.17 -11.19
C ARG A 46 -3.31 -18.07 -9.67
N SER A 47 -2.89 -16.93 -9.12
CA SER A 47 -2.81 -16.67 -7.69
C SER A 47 -4.18 -16.44 -7.05
N ALA A 48 -4.46 -17.12 -5.94
CA ALA A 48 -5.71 -16.96 -5.18
C ALA A 48 -5.87 -15.58 -4.52
N CYS A 49 -4.80 -14.79 -4.42
CA CYS A 49 -4.81 -13.43 -3.88
C CYS A 49 -5.72 -12.48 -4.67
N LEU A 50 -5.78 -12.62 -5.99
CA LEU A 50 -6.60 -11.76 -6.84
C LEU A 50 -8.12 -11.96 -6.60
N PRO A 51 -8.68 -13.18 -6.69
CA PRO A 51 -10.10 -13.41 -6.37
C PRO A 51 -10.42 -13.13 -4.89
N PHE A 52 -9.48 -13.36 -3.98
CA PHE A 52 -9.65 -13.02 -2.56
C PHE A 52 -9.79 -11.50 -2.34
N ALA A 53 -8.86 -10.71 -2.89
CA ALA A 53 -8.86 -9.26 -2.75
C ALA A 53 -10.07 -8.62 -3.45
N THR A 54 -10.37 -9.08 -4.67
CA THR A 54 -11.50 -8.58 -5.46
C THR A 54 -12.86 -9.01 -4.89
N GLY A 55 -12.98 -10.20 -4.29
CA GLY A 55 -14.20 -10.64 -3.61
C GLY A 55 -14.48 -9.84 -2.33
N MET A 56 -13.44 -9.43 -1.61
CA MET A 56 -13.54 -8.68 -0.36
C MET A 56 -13.85 -7.19 -0.58
N TRP A 57 -13.23 -6.55 -1.58
CA TRP A 57 -13.34 -5.09 -1.77
C TRP A 57 -14.08 -4.68 -3.06
N GLY A 58 -14.15 -5.55 -4.06
CA GLY A 58 -14.77 -5.30 -5.36
C GLY A 58 -13.88 -4.53 -6.36
N GLU A 59 -14.19 -4.62 -7.66
CA GLU A 59 -13.42 -3.95 -8.73
C GLU A 59 -14.13 -2.76 -9.39
N LYS A 60 -15.38 -2.49 -9.00
CA LYS A 60 -16.25 -1.52 -9.68
C LYS A 60 -15.84 -0.07 -9.46
N LYS A 61 -15.18 0.26 -8.34
CA LYS A 61 -14.79 1.64 -8.00
C LYS A 61 -13.27 1.77 -7.95
N ILE A 62 -12.77 2.96 -8.27
CA ILE A 62 -11.32 3.23 -8.23
C ILE A 62 -10.78 3.04 -6.81
N GLY A 63 -11.49 3.50 -5.79
CA GLY A 63 -11.09 3.29 -4.40
C GLY A 63 -11.05 1.81 -3.98
N SER A 64 -11.93 0.97 -4.54
CA SER A 64 -11.89 -0.47 -4.24
C SER A 64 -10.72 -1.16 -4.94
N ARG A 65 -10.37 -0.74 -6.15
CA ARG A 65 -9.13 -1.18 -6.84
C ARG A 65 -7.87 -0.80 -6.06
N VAL A 66 -7.83 0.37 -5.44
CA VAL A 66 -6.72 0.77 -4.56
C VAL A 66 -6.56 -0.22 -3.41
N LEU A 67 -7.66 -0.59 -2.74
CA LEU A 67 -7.62 -1.56 -1.63
C LEU A 67 -7.19 -2.95 -2.10
N VAL A 68 -7.65 -3.38 -3.29
CA VAL A 68 -7.19 -4.61 -3.94
C VAL A 68 -5.69 -4.58 -4.18
N ILE A 69 -5.16 -3.47 -4.72
CA ILE A 69 -3.71 -3.28 -4.94
C ILE A 69 -2.97 -3.35 -3.60
N SER A 70 -3.47 -2.72 -2.54
CA SER A 70 -2.82 -2.75 -1.22
C SER A 70 -2.75 -4.16 -0.62
N VAL A 71 -3.82 -4.96 -0.74
CA VAL A 71 -3.82 -6.36 -0.29
C VAL A 71 -2.78 -7.18 -1.06
N ILE A 72 -2.75 -7.01 -2.38
CA ILE A 72 -1.77 -7.71 -3.23
C ILE A 72 -0.34 -7.22 -2.94
N ALA A 73 -0.15 -5.94 -2.63
CA ALA A 73 1.13 -5.37 -2.21
C ALA A 73 1.68 -6.09 -0.98
N GLY A 74 0.81 -6.30 0.02
CA GLY A 74 1.16 -7.07 1.22
C GLY A 74 1.56 -8.50 0.89
N ALA A 75 0.80 -9.16 0.01
CA ALA A 75 1.09 -10.52 -0.42
C ALA A 75 2.44 -10.64 -1.16
N ILE A 76 2.75 -9.70 -2.05
CA ILE A 76 4.00 -9.66 -2.83
C ILE A 76 5.19 -9.18 -1.96
N GLY A 77 4.94 -8.34 -0.97
CA GLY A 77 5.97 -7.87 -0.03
C GLY A 77 6.42 -8.95 0.94
N SER A 78 5.57 -9.95 1.20
CA SER A 78 5.90 -11.11 2.02
C SER A 78 5.69 -12.42 1.23
N PRO A 79 6.44 -12.63 0.13
CA PRO A 79 6.12 -13.68 -0.85
C PRO A 79 6.25 -15.08 -0.26
N ALA A 80 7.24 -15.32 0.60
CA ALA A 80 7.42 -16.62 1.27
C ALA A 80 6.21 -17.03 2.13
N SER A 81 5.58 -16.06 2.81
CA SER A 81 4.37 -16.30 3.61
C SER A 81 3.16 -16.53 2.71
N SER A 82 3.02 -15.73 1.65
CA SER A 82 1.91 -15.80 0.71
C SER A 82 1.93 -17.07 -0.15
N ILE A 83 3.12 -17.56 -0.53
CA ILE A 83 3.29 -18.83 -1.24
C ILE A 83 2.95 -19.99 -0.31
N ARG A 84 3.45 -19.97 0.93
CA ARG A 84 3.15 -21.00 1.93
C ARG A 84 1.67 -21.08 2.31
N SER A 85 0.94 -19.96 2.24
CA SER A 85 -0.51 -19.91 2.48
C SER A 85 -1.36 -20.19 1.25
N GLY A 86 -0.74 -20.42 0.08
CA GLY A 86 -1.45 -20.65 -1.19
C GLY A 86 -2.12 -19.40 -1.77
N LEU A 87 -1.87 -18.22 -1.20
CA LEU A 87 -2.39 -16.95 -1.68
C LEU A 87 -1.66 -16.47 -2.94
N LEU A 88 -0.37 -16.74 -3.06
CA LEU A 88 0.46 -16.32 -4.19
C LEU A 88 1.09 -17.55 -4.86
N ASP A 89 0.91 -17.68 -6.17
CA ASP A 89 1.58 -18.72 -6.94
C ASP A 89 3.04 -18.32 -7.21
N GLU A 90 3.97 -19.29 -7.13
CA GLU A 90 5.39 -19.04 -7.31
C GLU A 90 5.73 -18.63 -8.76
N GLN A 91 5.04 -19.17 -9.76
CA GLN A 91 5.23 -18.77 -11.16
C GLN A 91 4.70 -17.37 -11.43
N ASP A 92 3.53 -17.04 -10.89
CA ASP A 92 2.99 -15.67 -10.98
C ASP A 92 3.93 -14.67 -10.29
N HIS A 93 4.56 -15.05 -9.17
CA HIS A 93 5.55 -14.21 -8.49
C HIS A 93 6.79 -13.92 -9.35
N LEU A 94 7.30 -14.95 -10.04
CA LEU A 94 8.49 -14.85 -10.89
C LEU A 94 8.23 -14.08 -12.19
N GLN A 95 7.03 -14.22 -12.77
CA GLN A 95 6.64 -13.52 -14.00
C GLN A 95 6.12 -12.11 -13.74
N PHE A 96 6.01 -11.69 -12.48
CA PHE A 96 5.44 -10.40 -12.13
C PHE A 96 6.36 -9.25 -12.58
N PRO A 97 5.83 -8.22 -13.27
CA PRO A 97 6.64 -7.13 -13.79
C PRO A 97 7.35 -6.35 -12.67
N GLU A 98 8.69 -6.40 -12.65
CA GLU A 98 9.53 -5.81 -11.59
C GLU A 98 9.27 -4.31 -11.37
N LYS A 99 9.05 -3.56 -12.47
CA LYS A 99 8.75 -2.13 -12.40
C LYS A 99 7.45 -1.86 -11.64
N LEU A 100 6.45 -2.71 -11.82
CA LEU A 100 5.16 -2.59 -11.15
C LEU A 100 5.28 -3.05 -9.69
N ARG A 101 5.98 -4.16 -9.44
CA ARG A 101 6.30 -4.65 -8.09
C ARG A 101 6.92 -3.55 -7.25
N ARG A 102 7.94 -2.88 -7.78
CA ARG A 102 8.67 -1.85 -7.07
C ARG A 102 7.79 -0.65 -6.73
N LYS A 103 6.94 -0.19 -7.67
CA LYS A 103 5.99 0.90 -7.41
C LYS A 103 5.00 0.55 -6.30
N ILE A 104 4.40 -0.64 -6.38
CA ILE A 104 3.41 -1.12 -5.41
C ILE A 104 4.05 -1.26 -4.02
N LEU A 105 5.27 -1.81 -3.94
CA LEU A 105 6.00 -1.94 -2.67
C LEU A 105 6.38 -0.58 -2.09
N ILE A 106 6.82 0.36 -2.93
CA ILE A 106 7.12 1.73 -2.48
C ILE A 106 5.85 2.39 -1.93
N ALA A 107 4.74 2.34 -2.66
CA ALA A 107 3.46 2.89 -2.22
C ALA A 107 2.99 2.27 -0.89
N SER A 108 3.03 0.93 -0.81
CA SER A 108 2.68 0.22 0.42
C SER A 108 3.61 0.55 1.58
N SER A 109 4.91 0.72 1.34
CA SER A 109 5.86 1.09 2.40
C SER A 109 5.62 2.50 2.91
N LEU A 110 5.34 3.46 2.00
CA LEU A 110 4.98 4.82 2.37
C LEU A 110 3.70 4.84 3.21
N ASN A 111 2.71 4.03 2.85
CA ASN A 111 1.47 3.91 3.62
C ASN A 111 1.71 3.29 5.00
N THR A 112 2.48 2.20 5.09
CA THR A 112 2.83 1.57 6.38
C THR A 112 3.61 2.52 7.28
N ILE A 113 4.57 3.28 6.74
CA ILE A 113 5.30 4.30 7.49
C ILE A 113 4.35 5.39 7.98
N GLY A 114 3.45 5.88 7.13
CA GLY A 114 2.45 6.88 7.50
C GLY A 114 1.53 6.39 8.64
N ILE A 115 1.02 5.17 8.55
CA ILE A 115 0.17 4.56 9.58
C ILE A 115 0.94 4.35 10.88
N ALA A 116 2.17 3.81 10.80
CA ALA A 116 3.02 3.62 11.99
C ALA A 116 3.32 4.95 12.67
N TRP A 117 3.57 6.01 11.91
CA TRP A 117 3.81 7.35 12.45
C TRP A 117 2.61 7.90 13.20
N ILE A 118 1.42 7.76 12.63
CA ILE A 118 0.15 8.16 13.27
C ILE A 118 -0.07 7.34 14.54
N ALA A 119 0.14 6.02 14.48
CA ALA A 119 -0.02 5.13 15.62
C ALA A 119 0.92 5.50 16.77
N ILE A 120 2.21 5.75 16.49
CA ILE A 120 3.18 6.20 17.49
C ILE A 120 2.75 7.53 18.11
N TYR A 121 2.29 8.49 17.30
CA TYR A 121 1.82 9.78 17.81
C TYR A 121 0.62 9.63 18.76
N TYR A 122 -0.37 8.83 18.38
CA TYR A 122 -1.53 8.56 19.24
C TYR A 122 -1.15 7.77 20.49
N LEU A 123 -0.23 6.80 20.38
CA LEU A 123 0.27 6.03 21.51
C LEU A 123 0.98 6.92 22.53
N MET A 124 1.84 7.83 22.06
CA MET A 124 2.49 8.84 22.90
C MET A 124 1.45 9.67 23.65
N LYS A 125 0.47 10.21 22.91
CA LYS A 125 -0.61 11.01 23.49
C LYS A 125 -1.51 10.24 24.47
N LEU A 126 -1.59 8.92 24.35
CA LEU A 126 -2.37 8.07 25.26
C LEU A 126 -1.59 7.75 26.56
N LEU A 127 -0.25 7.77 26.50
CA LEU A 127 0.61 7.55 27.66
C LEU A 127 0.88 8.81 28.50
N ASP A 128 0.65 10.00 27.94
CA ASP A 128 0.67 11.31 28.64
C ASP A 128 -0.68 11.64 29.29
#